data_AF-A0A521XKA1-F1
#
_entry.id   AF-A0A521XKA1-F1
#
_cell.length_a   1.000
_cell.length_b   1.000
_cell.length_c   1.000
_cell.angle_alpha   90.00
_cell.angle_beta   90.00
_cell.angle_gamma   90.00
#
_symmetry.space_group_name_H-M   'P 1'
#
loop_
_entity.id
_entity.type
_entity.pdbx_description
1 polymer ?
#
loop_
_entity_poly.entity_id
_entity_poly.type
_entity_poly.pdbx_seq_one_letter_code
_entity_poly.pdbx_strand_id
1 'polypeptide(L)'
;MRAQVRNKLRAKQFAFPRQRKEPIYDAKHVRNAISRFNQVTDVSDRQRDAAWRRIKRAAKKYGVDVSERSWRELGRPKDSSKGKKASGKGRGSKPKG
;
A
#
# COMPACT_ATOMS: atom_id res chain seq x y z
N MET A 1 -25.84 -14.95 25.71
CA MET A 1 -25.40 -14.81 24.30
C MET A 1 -24.31 -13.74 24.17
N ARG A 2 -22.99 -14.04 24.08
CA ARG A 2 -21.97 -12.99 23.85
C ARG A 2 -20.57 -13.41 23.34
N ALA A 3 -20.43 -14.59 22.71
CA ALA A 3 -19.12 -15.00 22.15
C ALA A 3 -18.96 -14.66 20.65
N GLN A 4 -20.05 -14.60 19.88
CA GLN A 4 -19.98 -14.55 18.42
C GLN A 4 -19.77 -13.14 17.83
N VAL A 5 -20.19 -12.09 18.54
CA VAL A 5 -20.03 -10.69 18.10
C VAL A 5 -18.57 -10.26 18.18
N ARG A 6 -17.83 -10.70 19.20
CA ARG A 6 -16.40 -10.35 19.39
C ARG A 6 -15.50 -11.00 18.35
N ASN A 7 -15.82 -12.22 17.90
CA ASN A 7 -15.01 -12.93 16.90
C ASN A 7 -15.16 -12.34 15.49
N LYS A 8 -16.39 -11.97 15.09
CA LYS A 8 -16.64 -11.26 13.82
C LYS A 8 -16.09 -9.82 13.80
N LEU A 9 -16.02 -9.16 14.96
CA LEU A 9 -15.35 -7.85 15.11
C LEU A 9 -13.82 -7.96 15.02
N ARG A 10 -13.21 -9.01 15.59
CA ARG A 10 -11.75 -9.22 15.57
C ARG A 10 -11.19 -9.48 14.16
N ALA A 11 -11.89 -10.22 13.32
CA ALA A 11 -11.42 -10.49 11.95
C ALA A 11 -11.33 -9.23 11.07
N LYS A 12 -12.14 -8.20 11.34
CA LYS A 12 -12.12 -6.92 10.61
C LYS A 12 -10.98 -5.99 11.05
N GLN A 13 -10.28 -6.32 12.15
CA GLN A 13 -9.16 -5.52 12.66
C GLN A 13 -7.82 -5.90 12.01
N PHE A 14 -7.78 -6.92 11.15
CA PHE A 14 -6.57 -7.38 10.48
C PHE A 14 -6.77 -7.34 8.95
N ALA A 15 -5.73 -6.93 8.22
CA ALA A 15 -5.74 -7.02 6.76
C ALA A 15 -5.74 -8.49 6.31
N PHE A 16 -5.06 -9.36 7.06
CA PHE A 16 -5.01 -10.81 6.84
C PHE A 16 -5.65 -11.57 8.02
N PRO A 17 -6.97 -11.83 7.99
CA PRO A 17 -7.70 -12.38 9.14
C PRO A 17 -7.29 -13.81 9.51
N ARG A 18 -6.96 -14.65 8.52
CA ARG A 18 -6.54 -16.05 8.75
C ARG A 18 -5.18 -16.13 9.42
N GLN A 19 -4.27 -15.24 9.02
CA GLN A 19 -2.92 -15.16 9.56
C GLN A 19 -2.82 -14.23 10.78
N ARG A 20 -3.89 -13.48 11.10
CA ARG A 20 -3.91 -12.40 12.11
C ARG A 20 -2.73 -11.42 11.97
N LYS A 21 -2.29 -11.18 10.72
CA LYS A 21 -1.19 -10.27 10.37
C LYS A 21 -1.75 -8.91 9.92
N GLU A 22 -0.92 -7.88 10.13
CA GLU A 22 -1.19 -6.48 9.75
C GLU A 22 -2.48 -5.94 10.38
N PRO A 23 -2.45 -5.51 11.65
CA PRO A 23 -3.57 -4.81 12.26
C PRO A 23 -3.93 -3.55 11.44
N ILE A 24 -5.20 -3.17 11.42
CA ILE A 24 -5.74 -2.03 10.65
C ILE A 24 -6.79 -1.25 11.45
N TYR A 25 -6.73 -1.29 12.78
CA TYR A 25 -7.72 -0.67 13.67
C TYR A 25 -7.41 0.79 14.04
N ASP A 26 -6.30 1.35 13.56
CA ASP A 26 -5.97 2.78 13.68
C ASP A 26 -5.10 3.24 12.50
N ALA A 27 -4.89 4.56 12.39
CA ALA A 27 -4.13 5.18 11.30
C ALA A 27 -2.68 4.68 11.21
N LYS A 28 -1.99 4.50 12.35
CA LYS A 28 -0.59 4.07 12.40
C LYS A 28 -0.45 2.66 11.85
N HIS A 29 -1.32 1.76 12.28
CA HIS A 29 -1.37 0.39 11.83
C HIS A 29 -1.76 0.27 10.37
N VAL A 30 -2.69 1.10 9.88
CA VAL A 30 -3.03 1.14 8.45
C VAL A 30 -1.83 1.55 7.58
N ARG A 31 -1.08 2.59 7.98
CA ARG A 31 0.13 3.01 7.24
C ARG A 31 1.18 1.89 7.22
N ASN A 32 1.42 1.27 8.37
CA ASN A 32 2.35 0.14 8.47
C ASN A 32 1.92 -1.05 7.58
N ALA A 33 0.62 -1.36 7.55
CA ALA A 33 0.07 -2.42 6.73
C ALA A 33 0.24 -2.16 5.23
N ILE A 34 0.16 -0.90 4.78
CA ILE A 34 0.44 -0.52 3.40
C ILE A 34 1.92 -0.73 3.09
N SER A 35 2.82 -0.19 3.92
CA SER A 35 4.27 -0.30 3.71
C SER A 35 4.78 -1.74 3.71
N ARG A 36 4.17 -2.62 4.51
CA ARG A 36 4.56 -4.04 4.63
C ARG A 36 3.76 -4.97 3.73
N PHE A 37 2.81 -4.47 2.95
CA PHE A 37 1.89 -5.32 2.18
C PHE A 37 2.60 -6.31 1.25
N ASN A 38 3.70 -5.88 0.62
CA ASN A 38 4.50 -6.72 -0.29
C ASN A 38 5.34 -7.77 0.44
N GLN A 39 5.63 -7.58 1.73
CA GLN A 39 6.43 -8.52 2.54
C GLN A 39 5.62 -9.75 2.97
N VAL A 40 4.29 -9.68 2.89
CA VAL A 40 3.44 -10.83 3.20
C VAL A 40 3.54 -11.85 2.06
N THR A 41 4.30 -12.91 2.29
CA THR A 41 4.34 -14.13 1.47
C THR A 41 3.27 -15.13 1.94
N ASP A 42 3.01 -16.19 1.18
CA ASP A 42 2.03 -17.26 1.50
C ASP A 42 0.55 -16.83 1.50
N VAL A 43 0.19 -15.92 0.60
CA VAL A 43 -1.19 -15.51 0.35
C VAL A 43 -1.48 -15.46 -1.14
N SER A 44 -2.64 -16.00 -1.52
CA SER A 44 -3.12 -15.94 -2.91
C SER A 44 -3.49 -14.50 -3.31
N ASP A 45 -3.47 -14.22 -4.61
CA ASP A 45 -3.90 -12.93 -5.17
C ASP A 45 -5.30 -12.53 -4.70
N ARG A 46 -6.24 -13.49 -4.62
CA ARG A 46 -7.59 -13.25 -4.07
C ARG A 46 -7.56 -12.80 -2.61
N GLN A 47 -6.66 -13.37 -1.80
CA GLN A 47 -6.47 -12.94 -0.42
C GLN A 47 -5.82 -11.55 -0.34
N ARG A 48 -4.85 -11.25 -1.23
CA ARG A 48 -4.25 -9.91 -1.34
C ARG A 48 -5.29 -8.86 -1.73
N ASP A 49 -6.13 -9.12 -2.73
CA ASP A 49 -7.20 -8.21 -3.13
C ASP A 49 -8.20 -7.94 -2.01
N ALA A 50 -8.59 -8.99 -1.29
CA ALA A 50 -9.48 -8.86 -0.13
C ALA A 50 -8.81 -8.05 1.01
N ALA A 51 -7.52 -8.29 1.28
CA ALA A 51 -6.75 -7.56 2.28
C ALA A 51 -6.61 -6.07 1.90
N TRP A 52 -6.25 -5.77 0.66
CA TRP A 52 -6.13 -4.41 0.14
C TRP A 52 -7.44 -3.63 0.26
N ARG A 53 -8.58 -4.28 -0.04
CA ARG A 53 -9.91 -3.67 0.12
C ARG A 53 -10.21 -3.32 1.58
N ARG A 54 -9.77 -4.14 2.54
CA ARG A 54 -9.91 -3.86 3.98
C ARG A 54 -9.02 -2.69 4.42
N ILE A 55 -7.78 -2.66 3.96
CA ILE A 55 -6.84 -1.55 4.21
C ILE A 55 -7.42 -0.23 3.70
N LYS A 56 -7.92 -0.18 2.46
CA LYS A 56 -8.54 1.05 1.92
C LYS A 56 -9.76 1.52 2.72
N ARG A 57 -10.60 0.59 3.19
CA ARG A 57 -11.74 0.93 4.06
C ARG A 57 -11.28 1.50 5.41
N ALA A 58 -10.25 0.90 6.02
CA ALA A 58 -9.68 1.40 7.25
C ALA A 58 -9.00 2.76 7.04
N ALA A 59 -8.25 2.94 5.95
CA ALA A 59 -7.61 4.19 5.59
C ALA A 59 -8.63 5.34 5.48
N LYS A 60 -9.73 5.11 4.74
CA LYS A 60 -10.84 6.08 4.66
C LYS A 60 -11.44 6.40 6.04
N LYS A 61 -11.59 5.40 6.91
CA LYS A 61 -12.14 5.57 8.26
C LYS A 61 -11.21 6.40 9.17
N TYR A 62 -9.90 6.22 9.04
CA TYR A 62 -8.91 6.85 9.92
C TYR A 62 -8.20 8.06 9.30
N GLY A 63 -8.61 8.51 8.10
CA GLY A 63 -8.01 9.66 7.42
C GLY A 63 -6.57 9.41 6.95
N VAL A 64 -6.23 8.17 6.58
CA VAL A 64 -4.95 7.84 5.97
C VAL A 64 -5.06 7.98 4.46
N ASP A 65 -4.20 8.82 3.87
CA ASP A 65 -4.10 8.94 2.42
C ASP A 65 -3.45 7.69 1.82
N VAL A 66 -4.06 7.16 0.75
CA VAL A 66 -3.56 6.00 -0.01
C VAL A 66 -3.65 6.37 -1.48
N SER A 67 -2.49 6.65 -2.08
CA SER A 67 -2.40 7.06 -3.48
C SER A 67 -2.57 5.88 -4.46
N GLU A 68 -2.26 4.67 -3.99
CA GLU A 68 -2.25 3.44 -4.77
C GLU A 68 -3.66 2.86 -4.93
N ARG A 69 -4.05 2.55 -6.17
CA ARG A 69 -5.39 1.99 -6.45
C ARG A 69 -5.43 0.49 -6.13
N SER A 70 -4.32 -0.20 -6.40
CA SER A 70 -4.13 -1.63 -6.21
C SER A 70 -2.82 -1.94 -5.50
N TRP A 71 -2.80 -3.01 -4.71
CA TRP A 71 -1.57 -3.50 -4.10
C TRP A 71 -0.49 -3.87 -5.13
N ARG A 72 -0.90 -4.17 -6.37
CA ARG A 72 0.02 -4.42 -7.49
C ARG A 72 0.90 -3.21 -7.82
N GLU A 73 0.47 -1.99 -7.45
CA GLU A 73 1.23 -0.75 -7.65
C GLU A 73 2.30 -0.56 -6.57
N LEU A 74 2.16 -1.19 -5.39
CA LEU A 74 3.12 -1.05 -4.29
C LEU A 74 4.45 -1.73 -4.59
N GLY A 75 4.44 -2.79 -5.41
CA GLY A 75 5.62 -3.60 -5.72
C GLY A 75 6.36 -3.19 -6.99
N ARG A 76 5.80 -2.24 -7.76
CA ARG A 76 6.50 -1.68 -8.91
C ARG A 76 7.36 -0.53 -8.39
N PRO A 77 8.66 -0.47 -8.72
CA PRO A 77 9.37 0.79 -8.58
C PRO A 77 8.54 1.83 -9.34
N LYS A 78 8.17 2.94 -8.67
CA LYS A 78 7.53 4.07 -9.35
C LYS A 78 8.51 4.48 -10.44
N ASP A 79 8.24 4.09 -11.67
CA ASP A 79 8.99 4.56 -12.82
C ASP A 79 8.99 6.08 -12.72
N SER A 80 10.19 6.65 -12.63
CA SER A 80 10.46 8.07 -12.41
C SER A 80 10.03 8.94 -13.60
N SER A 81 8.90 8.66 -14.22
CA SER A 81 8.31 9.42 -15.31
C SER A 81 7.42 10.55 -14.80
N LYS A 82 7.91 11.31 -13.81
CA LYS A 82 7.50 12.71 -13.58
C LYS A 82 8.57 13.48 -12.81
N GLY A 83 9.76 13.60 -13.39
CA GLY A 83 10.86 14.31 -12.72
C GLY A 83 12.15 14.45 -13.52
N LYS A 84 12.11 14.67 -14.84
CA LYS A 84 13.25 15.21 -15.60
C LYS A 84 12.78 16.20 -16.65
N LYS A 85 12.52 17.46 -16.26
CA LYS A 85 12.89 18.58 -17.13
C LYS A 85 14.38 18.77 -16.91
N ALA A 86 15.18 18.15 -17.77
CA ALA A 86 16.59 18.40 -17.82
C ALA A 86 16.78 19.89 -18.16
N SER A 87 17.44 20.58 -17.24
CA SER A 87 18.13 21.84 -17.45
C SER A 87 19.03 21.71 -18.68
N GLY A 88 18.60 22.29 -19.79
CA GLY A 88 19.46 22.54 -20.96
C GLY A 88 20.49 23.61 -20.59
N LYS A 89 21.59 23.22 -19.94
CA LYS A 89 22.77 24.07 -19.81
C LYS A 89 23.77 23.60 -20.86
N GLY A 90 24.07 24.52 -21.78
CA GLY A 90 24.81 24.26 -23.00
C GLY A 90 26.20 23.68 -22.77
N ARG A 91 26.60 22.83 -23.71
CA ARG A 91 27.99 22.55 -24.05
C ARG A 91 28.06 22.50 -25.57
N GLY A 92 28.26 23.66 -26.18
CA GLY A 92 28.68 23.76 -27.57
C GLY A 92 30.13 23.32 -27.67
N SER A 93 30.37 22.23 -28.38
CA SER A 93 31.70 21.85 -28.85
C SER A 93 31.85 22.32 -30.30
N LYS A 94 32.71 23.34 -30.48
CA LYS A 94 33.66 23.65 -31.57
C LYS A 94 33.48 22.98 -32.95
N PRO A 95 33.84 23.71 -34.03
CA PRO A 95 35.17 23.45 -34.57
C PRO A 95 35.98 24.70 -34.91
N LYS A 96 37.29 24.53 -34.87
CA LYS A 96 38.27 25.40 -35.50
C LYS A 96 38.28 25.10 -37.01
N GLY A 97 38.28 26.15 -37.82
CA GLY A 97 38.50 26.14 -39.26
C GLY A 97 38.81 27.56 -39.66
#